data_AF-A0A4U7C9D2-F1
#
_entry.id   AF-A0A4U7C9D2-F1
#
_cell.length_a   1.000
_cell.length_b   1.000
_cell.length_c   1.000
_cell.angle_alpha   90.00
_cell.angle_beta   90.00
_cell.angle_gamma   90.00
#
_symmetry.space_group_name_H-M   'P 1'
#
loop_
_entity.id
_entity.type
_entity.pdbx_description
1 polymer ?
#
loop_
_entity_poly.entity_id
_entity_poly.type
_entity_poly.pdbx_seq_one_letter_code
_entity_poly.pdbx_strand_id
1 'polypeptide(L)'
;DYWERRTYGPSAHLLYLGVEGELPELAHHTLALPTDWDPHFAAIFDDPAWPTGETEPVVYVNVPSRTDPSVAPDGHEAVVTLVPLAPGLDDTPDRRAALRERVLDAVDSRAGVDLRDRIVAEESACVSEFAARFDQPGGSALGLA
;
A
#
# COMPACT_ATOMS: atom_id res chain seq x y z
N ASP A 1 -9.88 27.39 7.17
CA ASP A 1 -11.20 27.79 6.65
C ASP A 1 -11.62 27.25 5.28
N TYR A 2 -10.85 27.33 4.17
CA TYR A 2 -11.27 26.74 2.87
C TYR A 2 -11.04 25.22 2.80
N TRP A 3 -9.86 24.78 3.21
CA TRP A 3 -9.41 23.38 3.10
C TRP A 3 -10.09 22.43 4.09
N GLU A 4 -10.31 22.89 5.32
CA GLU A 4 -10.95 22.11 6.40
C GLU A 4 -12.40 21.69 6.12
N ARG A 5 -13.06 22.27 5.10
CA ARG A 5 -14.46 21.98 4.74
C ARG A 5 -14.59 21.06 3.53
N ARG A 6 -13.47 20.59 2.97
CA ARG A 6 -13.46 19.72 1.80
C ARG A 6 -13.36 18.26 2.19
N THR A 7 -14.04 17.42 1.42
CA THR A 7 -13.86 15.97 1.48
C THR A 7 -12.60 15.62 0.71
N TYR A 8 -11.67 14.94 1.36
CA TYR A 8 -10.45 14.47 0.73
C TYR A 8 -10.65 13.03 0.25
N GLY A 9 -10.01 12.72 -0.88
CA GLY A 9 -9.82 11.33 -1.27
C GLY A 9 -8.95 10.58 -0.25
N PRO A 10 -8.95 9.24 -0.30
CA PRO A 10 -8.07 8.43 0.54
C PRO A 10 -6.60 8.82 0.44
N SER A 11 -5.88 8.61 1.54
CA SER A 11 -4.44 8.46 1.55
C SER A 11 -4.04 7.02 1.18
N ALA A 12 -2.77 6.69 1.31
CA ALA A 12 -2.27 5.36 1.05
C ALA A 12 -1.07 5.00 1.93
N HIS A 13 -0.78 3.72 2.01
CA HIS A 13 0.54 3.20 2.36
C HIS A 13 1.11 2.48 1.14
N LEU A 14 2.25 2.97 0.65
CA LEU A 14 2.98 2.42 -0.48
C LEU A 14 4.26 1.73 -0.01
N LEU A 15 4.52 0.54 -0.56
CA LEU A 15 5.84 -0.07 -0.52
C LEU A 15 6.38 -0.13 -1.94
N TYR A 16 7.63 0.27 -2.12
CA TYR A 16 8.41 0.11 -3.34
C TYR A 16 9.50 -0.90 -3.06
N LEU A 17 9.40 -2.08 -3.66
CA LEU A 17 10.24 -3.23 -3.35
C LEU A 17 11.05 -3.63 -4.59
N GLY A 18 12.33 -3.89 -4.41
CA GLY A 18 13.11 -4.74 -5.30
C GLY A 18 13.10 -6.16 -4.76
N VAL A 19 12.64 -7.12 -5.57
CA VAL A 19 12.49 -8.52 -5.16
C VAL A 19 13.37 -9.40 -6.02
N GLU A 20 14.22 -10.23 -5.40
CA GLU A 20 15.06 -11.22 -6.08
C GLU A 20 14.21 -12.38 -6.63
N GLY A 21 14.47 -12.79 -7.87
CA GLY A 21 13.81 -13.87 -8.59
C GLY A 21 12.46 -13.49 -9.22
N GLU A 22 11.94 -14.39 -10.06
CA GLU A 22 10.66 -14.21 -10.74
C GLU A 22 9.46 -14.39 -9.80
N LEU A 23 8.34 -13.73 -10.11
CA LEU A 23 7.09 -13.77 -9.34
C LEU A 23 5.93 -14.28 -10.22
N PRO A 24 5.92 -15.56 -10.64
CA PRO A 24 4.90 -16.09 -11.55
C PRO A 24 3.46 -16.04 -10.99
N GLU A 25 3.32 -15.98 -9.66
CA GLU A 25 2.05 -15.86 -8.95
C GLU A 25 1.41 -14.47 -9.13
N LEU A 26 2.20 -13.45 -9.47
CA LEU A 26 1.75 -12.08 -9.64
C LEU A 26 1.67 -11.69 -11.13
N ALA A 27 0.52 -11.15 -11.52
CA ALA A 27 0.38 -10.46 -12.80
C ALA A 27 1.00 -9.05 -12.70
N HIS A 28 1.05 -8.33 -13.83
CA HIS A 28 1.43 -6.91 -13.82
C HIS A 28 0.57 -6.11 -12.81
N HIS A 29 -0.71 -6.46 -12.69
CA HIS A 29 -1.64 -5.92 -11.70
C HIS A 29 -2.35 -7.06 -10.97
N THR A 30 -2.26 -7.09 -9.65
CA THR A 30 -2.92 -8.08 -8.79
C THR A 30 -3.68 -7.36 -7.68
N LEU A 31 -4.88 -7.85 -7.35
CA LEU A 31 -5.64 -7.43 -6.17
C LEU A 31 -5.69 -8.60 -5.18
N ALA A 32 -5.06 -8.43 -4.02
CA ALA A 32 -5.04 -9.39 -2.92
C ALA A 32 -6.11 -8.99 -1.88
N LEU A 33 -7.34 -9.43 -2.11
CA LEU A 33 -8.53 -8.99 -1.39
C LEU A 33 -8.93 -10.00 -0.30
N PRO A 34 -9.26 -9.56 0.93
CA PRO A 34 -9.93 -10.43 1.91
C PRO A 34 -11.33 -10.79 1.41
N THR A 35 -11.95 -11.82 2.01
CA THR A 35 -13.32 -12.22 1.66
C THR A 35 -14.33 -11.15 2.06
N ASP A 36 -14.10 -10.49 3.19
CA ASP A 36 -14.86 -9.33 3.65
C ASP A 36 -13.93 -8.10 3.68
N TRP A 37 -14.19 -7.14 2.79
CA TRP A 37 -13.45 -5.89 2.69
C TRP A 37 -14.21 -4.70 3.27
N ASP A 38 -15.48 -4.87 3.66
CA ASP A 38 -16.33 -3.78 4.13
C ASP A 38 -15.74 -3.09 5.38
N PRO A 39 -15.20 -3.84 6.38
CA PRO A 39 -14.53 -3.22 7.53
C PRO A 39 -13.35 -2.33 7.14
N HIS A 40 -12.63 -2.67 6.07
CA HIS A 40 -11.50 -1.87 5.62
C HIS A 40 -11.96 -0.53 5.05
N PHE A 41 -12.97 -0.54 4.19
CA PHE A 41 -13.50 0.68 3.59
C PHE A 41 -14.23 1.56 4.61
N ALA A 42 -14.92 0.97 5.58
CA ALA A 42 -15.47 1.71 6.72
C ALA A 42 -14.37 2.45 7.50
N ALA A 43 -13.22 1.81 7.71
CA ALA A 43 -12.06 2.43 8.37
C ALA A 43 -11.42 3.58 7.55
N ILE A 44 -11.76 3.72 6.27
CA ILE A 44 -11.31 4.82 5.41
C ILE A 44 -12.32 5.96 5.39
N PHE A 45 -13.60 5.63 5.18
CA PHE A 45 -14.63 6.61 4.84
C PHE A 45 -15.57 6.98 5.99
N ASP A 46 -15.79 6.07 6.94
CA ASP A 46 -16.81 6.22 7.99
C ASP A 46 -16.18 6.48 9.37
N ASP A 47 -15.27 5.61 9.80
CA ASP A 47 -14.54 5.69 11.09
C ASP A 47 -13.02 5.63 10.85
N PRO A 48 -12.37 6.75 10.53
CA PRO A 48 -10.95 6.83 10.17
C PRO A 48 -10.03 6.10 11.15
N ALA A 49 -9.51 4.94 10.73
CA ALA A 49 -8.65 4.10 11.54
C ALA A 49 -7.62 3.37 10.70
N TRP A 50 -6.53 2.95 11.35
CA TRP A 50 -5.59 2.03 10.74
C TRP A 50 -6.24 0.64 10.65
N PRO A 51 -5.96 -0.13 9.58
CA PRO A 51 -6.28 -1.54 9.58
C PRO A 51 -5.58 -2.21 10.78
N THR A 52 -6.34 -2.80 11.69
CA THR A 52 -5.80 -3.58 12.84
C THR A 52 -6.22 -5.06 12.74
N GLY A 53 -5.92 -5.88 13.75
CA GLY A 53 -6.10 -7.34 13.71
C GLY A 53 -7.48 -7.83 13.26
N GLU A 54 -8.55 -7.05 13.43
CA GLU A 54 -9.91 -7.39 13.00
C GLU A 54 -10.25 -6.89 11.57
N THR A 55 -9.39 -6.06 10.98
CA THR A 55 -9.59 -5.43 9.67
C THR A 55 -8.45 -5.80 8.74
N GLU A 56 -8.69 -6.77 7.88
CA GLU A 56 -7.71 -7.21 6.89
C GLU A 56 -7.43 -6.14 5.82
N PRO A 57 -6.15 -5.92 5.43
CA PRO A 57 -5.83 -4.90 4.43
C PRO A 57 -6.31 -5.32 3.03
N VAL A 58 -6.96 -4.42 2.29
CA VAL A 58 -7.09 -4.55 0.83
C VAL A 58 -5.76 -4.13 0.23
N VAL A 59 -5.09 -5.06 -0.47
CA VAL A 59 -3.76 -4.80 -1.06
C VAL A 59 -3.85 -4.86 -2.57
N TYR A 60 -3.46 -3.78 -3.22
CA TYR A 60 -3.12 -3.78 -4.63
C TYR A 60 -1.62 -4.01 -4.79
N VAL A 61 -1.23 -4.82 -5.78
CA VAL A 61 0.15 -5.11 -6.12
C VAL A 61 0.38 -4.83 -7.60
N ASN A 62 1.42 -4.08 -7.92
CA ASN A 62 1.88 -3.83 -9.27
C ASN A 62 3.29 -4.40 -9.45
N VAL A 63 3.49 -5.18 -10.51
CA VAL A 63 4.79 -5.73 -10.88
C VAL A 63 5.15 -5.27 -12.31
N PRO A 64 5.59 -4.02 -12.49
CA PRO A 64 5.77 -3.44 -13.82
C PRO A 64 6.82 -4.16 -14.68
N SER A 65 7.80 -4.80 -14.05
CA SER A 65 8.84 -5.60 -14.70
C SER A 65 8.30 -6.81 -15.48
N ARG A 66 7.06 -7.25 -15.21
CA ARG A 66 6.36 -8.29 -15.99
C ARG A 66 6.12 -7.89 -17.45
N THR A 67 6.07 -6.59 -17.75
CA THR A 67 5.86 -6.10 -19.12
C THR A 67 6.94 -5.15 -19.60
N ASP A 68 7.71 -4.57 -18.69
CA ASP A 68 8.84 -3.71 -19.01
C ASP A 68 10.10 -4.17 -18.25
N PRO A 69 10.95 -5.02 -18.82
CA PRO A 69 12.13 -5.54 -18.13
C PRO A 69 13.18 -4.45 -17.82
N SER A 70 13.03 -3.22 -18.32
CA SER A 70 13.99 -2.13 -18.04
C SER A 70 13.87 -1.53 -16.64
N VAL A 71 12.77 -1.81 -15.93
CA VAL A 71 12.48 -1.24 -14.60
C VAL A 71 13.03 -2.05 -13.44
N ALA A 72 13.65 -3.21 -13.71
CA ALA A 72 14.32 -4.06 -12.72
C ALA A 72 15.60 -4.68 -13.32
N PRO A 73 16.63 -4.99 -12.51
CA PRO A 73 17.78 -5.77 -12.96
C PRO A 73 17.40 -7.19 -13.39
N ASP A 74 18.25 -7.82 -14.20
CA ASP A 74 18.09 -9.24 -14.55
C ASP A 74 17.96 -10.11 -13.28
N GLY A 75 17.01 -11.05 -13.32
CA GLY A 75 16.72 -11.94 -12.20
C GLY A 75 16.03 -11.26 -11.01
N HIS A 76 15.50 -10.04 -11.16
CA HIS A 76 14.74 -9.32 -10.14
C HIS A 76 13.42 -8.79 -10.71
N GLU A 77 12.46 -8.54 -9.82
CA GLU A 77 11.19 -7.90 -10.14
C GLU A 77 11.06 -6.60 -9.32
N ALA A 78 10.57 -5.53 -9.95
CA ALA A 78 10.14 -4.33 -9.24
C ALA A 78 8.68 -4.52 -8.81
N VAL A 79 8.38 -4.25 -7.54
CA VAL A 79 7.04 -4.44 -6.98
C VAL A 79 6.60 -3.17 -6.26
N VAL A 80 5.37 -2.74 -6.50
CA VAL A 80 4.72 -1.67 -5.75
C VAL A 80 3.46 -2.20 -5.10
N THR A 81 3.35 -2.11 -3.78
CA THR A 81 2.09 -2.39 -3.08
C THR A 81 1.38 -1.11 -2.70
N LEU A 82 0.05 -1.11 -2.72
CA LEU A 82 -0.78 0.00 -2.25
C LEU A 82 -1.87 -0.54 -1.32
N VAL A 83 -1.97 0.06 -0.14
CA VAL A 83 -3.11 -0.07 0.77
C VAL A 83 -3.77 1.30 0.93
N PRO A 84 -5.06 1.46 0.60
CA PRO A 84 -5.74 2.73 0.83
C PRO A 84 -5.91 2.99 2.33
N LEU A 85 -5.81 4.24 2.74
CA LEU A 85 -5.94 4.67 4.14
C LEU A 85 -6.81 5.93 4.24
N ALA A 86 -7.38 6.19 5.41
CA ALA A 86 -7.98 7.50 5.66
C ALA A 86 -6.89 8.60 5.64
N PRO A 87 -7.16 9.79 5.08
CA PRO A 87 -6.27 10.93 5.20
C PRO A 87 -6.21 11.43 6.65
N GLY A 88 -5.11 12.09 7.02
CA GLY A 88 -4.92 12.72 8.33
C GLY A 88 -4.54 11.76 9.45
N LEU A 89 -4.38 10.47 9.17
CA LEU A 89 -3.87 9.51 10.16
C LEU A 89 -2.40 9.77 10.47
N ASP A 90 -2.04 9.69 11.76
CA ASP A 90 -0.64 9.67 12.19
C ASP A 90 -0.01 8.33 11.80
N ASP A 91 1.13 8.38 11.13
CA ASP A 91 1.80 7.25 10.49
C ASP A 91 3.19 7.00 11.06
N THR A 92 3.25 6.86 12.39
CA THR A 92 4.47 6.54 13.12
C THR A 92 5.21 5.33 12.54
N PRO A 93 6.55 5.25 12.72
CA PRO A 93 7.33 4.11 12.23
C PRO A 93 6.77 2.74 12.63
N ASP A 94 6.29 2.60 13.87
CA ASP A 94 5.71 1.35 14.36
C ASP A 94 4.40 0.98 13.64
N ARG A 95 3.54 1.97 13.33
CA ARG A 95 2.29 1.74 12.59
C ARG A 95 2.57 1.28 11.15
N ARG A 96 3.55 1.92 10.49
CA ARG A 96 3.99 1.54 9.15
C ARG A 96 4.61 0.15 9.13
N ALA A 97 5.50 -0.15 10.07
CA ALA A 97 6.11 -1.48 10.19
C ALA A 97 5.05 -2.56 10.43
N ALA A 98 4.06 -2.30 11.30
CA ALA A 98 2.96 -3.22 11.51
C ALA A 98 2.12 -3.42 10.24
N LEU A 99 1.78 -2.35 9.51
CA LEU A 99 1.01 -2.48 8.27
C LEU A 99 1.82 -3.17 7.16
N ARG A 100 3.13 -2.92 7.07
CA ARG A 100 4.05 -3.62 6.16
C ARG A 100 3.95 -5.14 6.34
N GLU A 101 4.07 -5.63 7.57
CA GLU A 101 3.96 -7.08 7.81
C GLU A 101 2.60 -7.63 7.35
N ARG A 102 1.53 -6.90 7.63
CA ARG A 102 0.18 -7.32 7.21
C ARG A 102 -0.03 -7.28 5.69
N VAL A 103 0.66 -6.37 5.00
CA VAL A 103 0.69 -6.35 3.53
C VAL A 103 1.40 -7.59 3.00
N LEU A 104 2.56 -7.93 3.55
CA LEU A 104 3.31 -9.12 3.13
C LEU A 104 2.54 -10.41 3.44
N ASP A 105 1.88 -10.50 4.60
CA ASP A 105 0.98 -11.61 4.95
C ASP A 105 -0.20 -11.73 3.98
N ALA A 106 -0.80 -10.62 3.59
CA ALA A 106 -1.90 -10.60 2.63
C ALA A 106 -1.46 -11.03 1.23
N VAL A 107 -0.26 -10.65 0.79
CA VAL A 107 0.31 -11.10 -0.49
C VAL A 107 0.60 -12.60 -0.44
N ASP A 108 1.23 -13.10 0.62
CA ASP A 108 1.50 -14.53 0.79
C ASP A 108 0.21 -15.36 0.81
N SER A 109 -0.70 -15.05 1.74
CA SER A 109 -1.91 -15.85 1.95
C SER A 109 -2.91 -15.80 0.79
N ARG A 110 -2.94 -14.72 -0.01
CA ARG A 110 -3.98 -14.51 -1.04
C ARG A 110 -3.47 -14.54 -2.47
N ALA A 111 -2.21 -14.20 -2.70
CA ALA A 111 -1.57 -14.34 -4.00
C ALA A 111 -0.64 -15.57 -4.07
N GLY A 112 -0.29 -16.18 -2.93
CA GLY A 112 0.47 -17.43 -2.87
C GLY A 112 1.99 -17.27 -2.95
N VAL A 113 2.51 -16.08 -2.61
CA VAL A 113 3.95 -15.80 -2.64
C VAL A 113 4.41 -14.99 -1.43
N ASP A 114 5.34 -15.56 -0.66
CA ASP A 114 6.05 -14.82 0.38
C ASP A 114 7.24 -14.07 -0.22
N LEU A 115 7.28 -12.76 0.03
CA LEU A 115 8.30 -11.86 -0.50
C LEU A 115 9.43 -11.60 0.52
N ARG A 116 9.23 -11.89 1.81
CA ARG A 116 10.09 -11.38 2.90
C ARG A 116 11.57 -11.63 2.70
N ASP A 117 11.93 -12.87 2.42
CA ASP A 117 13.32 -13.30 2.26
C ASP A 117 13.94 -12.91 0.92
N ARG A 118 13.15 -12.31 0.02
CA ARG A 118 13.53 -11.94 -1.35
C ARG A 118 13.66 -10.43 -1.53
N ILE A 119 13.28 -9.62 -0.54
CA ILE A 119 13.38 -8.16 -0.62
C ILE A 119 14.85 -7.73 -0.51
N VAL A 120 15.39 -7.16 -1.59
CA VAL A 120 16.76 -6.66 -1.67
C VAL A 120 16.85 -5.13 -1.60
N ALA A 121 15.74 -4.45 -1.83
CA ALA A 121 15.58 -3.01 -1.69
C ALA A 121 14.16 -2.69 -1.25
N GLU A 122 14.00 -1.72 -0.37
CA GLU A 122 12.69 -1.31 0.14
C GLU A 122 12.67 0.19 0.43
N GLU A 123 11.64 0.86 -0.08
CA GLU A 123 11.27 2.23 0.26
C GLU A 123 9.76 2.30 0.52
N SER A 124 9.31 3.30 1.27
CA SER A 124 7.88 3.48 1.55
C SER A 124 7.43 4.94 1.45
N ALA A 125 6.15 5.14 1.20
CA ALA A 125 5.50 6.44 1.30
C ALA A 125 4.12 6.27 1.94
N CYS A 126 3.77 7.14 2.87
CA CYS A 126 2.50 7.10 3.58
C CYS A 126 1.95 8.52 3.79
N VAL A 127 1.00 8.67 4.71
CA VAL A 127 0.20 9.89 4.93
C VAL A 127 1.09 11.13 5.08
N SER A 128 2.14 11.06 5.91
CA SER A 128 3.01 12.22 6.15
C SER A 128 3.94 12.52 4.99
N GLU A 129 4.37 11.53 4.18
CA GLU A 129 5.08 11.81 2.92
C GLU A 129 4.18 12.53 1.93
N PHE A 130 2.91 12.13 1.81
CA PHE A 130 1.99 12.81 0.89
C PHE A 130 1.78 14.27 1.30
N ALA A 131 1.66 14.53 2.61
CA ALA A 131 1.54 15.88 3.13
C ALA A 131 2.83 16.69 2.92
N ALA A 132 3.99 16.14 3.27
CA ALA A 132 5.26 16.87 3.27
C ALA A 132 5.84 17.08 1.86
N ARG A 133 5.67 16.09 0.97
CA ARG A 133 6.37 16.04 -0.32
C ARG A 133 5.55 16.61 -1.47
N PHE A 134 4.22 16.57 -1.36
CA PHE A 134 3.30 17.00 -2.42
C PHE A 134 2.34 18.12 -1.99
N ASP A 135 2.52 18.69 -0.79
CA ASP A 135 1.68 19.76 -0.22
C ASP A 135 0.18 19.40 -0.25
N GLN A 136 -0.13 18.11 -0.06
CA GLN A 136 -1.50 17.61 -0.07
C GLN A 136 -2.10 17.77 1.33
N PRO A 137 -3.14 18.61 1.51
CA PRO A 137 -3.78 18.77 2.81
C PRO A 137 -4.31 17.42 3.33
N GLY A 138 -4.00 17.10 4.59
CA GLY A 138 -4.37 15.81 5.19
C GLY A 138 -3.60 14.61 4.63
N GLY A 139 -2.58 14.79 3.79
CA GLY A 139 -1.80 13.68 3.23
C GLY A 139 -2.60 12.79 2.28
N SER A 140 -3.61 13.33 1.59
CA SER A 140 -4.36 12.60 0.58
C SER A 140 -3.44 12.14 -0.57
N ALA A 141 -3.56 10.87 -0.95
CA ALA A 141 -2.85 10.31 -2.11
C ALA A 141 -3.63 10.55 -3.41
N LEU A 142 -4.93 10.84 -3.31
CA LEU A 142 -5.86 10.93 -4.44
C LEU A 142 -6.51 12.32 -4.60
N GLY A 143 -6.05 13.33 -3.86
CA GLY A 143 -6.52 14.70 -3.97
C GLY A 143 -7.90 14.94 -3.31
N LEU A 144 -8.72 15.80 -3.93
CA LEU A 144 -10.08 16.14 -3.49
C LEU A 144 -11.10 15.08 -3.99
N ALA A 145 -12.10 14.79 -3.17
CA ALA A 145 -13.22 13.88 -3.50
C ALA A 145 -14.50 14.64 -3.86
#